data_AF-A0A942QLA6-F1
#
_entry.id   AF-A0A942QLA6-F1
#
_cell.length_a   1.000
_cell.length_b   1.000
_cell.length_c   1.000
_cell.angle_alpha   90.00
_cell.angle_beta   90.00
_cell.angle_gamma   90.00
#
_symmetry.space_group_name_H-M   'P 1'
#
loop_
_entity.id
_entity.type
_entity.pdbx_description
1 polymer ?
#
loop_
_entity_poly.entity_id
_entity_poly.type
_entity_poly.pdbx_seq_one_letter_code
_entity_poly.pdbx_strand_id
1 'polypeptide(L)'
;MTPPDPETRFLAALAQAAAGELGADHPLARAATDDRDARLAQEQLAALPEATRERVLAAAHRLMREDLTAIWSFLPGAAQSGGMH
;
A
#
# COMPACT_ATOMS: atom_id res chain seq x y z
N MET A 1 20.37 2.99 5.12
CA MET A 1 19.30 3.09 4.09
C MET A 1 18.25 4.03 4.65
N THR A 2 18.02 5.18 4.00
CA THR A 2 16.94 6.08 4.40
C THR A 2 15.61 5.41 4.07
N PRO A 3 14.62 5.41 4.96
CA PRO A 3 13.28 4.95 4.64
C PRO A 3 12.78 5.64 3.34
N PRO A 4 12.14 4.93 2.38
CA PRO A 4 11.51 5.60 1.24
C PRO A 4 10.58 6.71 1.72
N ASP A 5 10.35 7.74 0.92
CA ASP A 5 9.41 8.78 1.30
C ASP A 5 7.97 8.22 1.38
N PRO A 6 7.05 8.89 2.11
CA PRO A 6 5.68 8.41 2.29
C PRO A 6 4.90 8.23 0.98
N GLU A 7 5.13 9.08 -0.03
CA GLU A 7 4.44 9.00 -1.32
C GLU A 7 4.87 7.73 -2.07
N THR A 8 6.17 7.45 -2.12
CA THR A 8 6.71 6.21 -2.70
C THR A 8 6.11 4.96 -2.03
N ARG A 9 5.97 4.95 -0.70
CA ARG A 9 5.33 3.84 0.01
C ARG A 9 3.86 3.69 -0.35
N PHE A 10 3.14 4.80 -0.39
CA PHE A 10 1.72 4.81 -0.73
C PHE A 10 1.50 4.28 -2.15
N LEU A 11 2.27 4.74 -3.13
CA LEU A 11 2.15 4.29 -4.51
C LEU A 11 2.47 2.79 -4.66
N ALA A 12 3.46 2.28 -3.93
CA ALA A 12 3.75 0.84 -3.89
C ALA A 12 2.59 0.02 -3.31
N ALA A 13 2.00 0.46 -2.20
CA ALA A 13 0.84 -0.19 -1.59
C ALA A 13 -0.40 -0.11 -2.50
N LEU A 14 -0.60 1.03 -3.17
CA LEU A 14 -1.68 1.23 -4.13
C LEU A 14 -1.54 0.33 -5.35
N ALA A 15 -0.33 0.19 -5.90
CA ALA A 15 -0.04 -0.72 -7.00
C ALA A 15 -0.39 -2.17 -6.65
N GLN A 16 0.07 -2.64 -5.48
CA GLN A 16 -0.20 -4.00 -5.03
C GLN A 16 -1.69 -4.24 -4.76
N ALA A 17 -2.37 -3.29 -4.11
CA ALA A 17 -3.80 -3.36 -3.87
C ALA A 17 -4.61 -3.37 -5.18
N ALA A 18 -4.28 -2.48 -6.12
CA ALA A 18 -4.94 -2.42 -7.42
C ALA A 18 -4.70 -3.69 -8.24
N ALA A 19 -3.49 -4.24 -8.22
CA ALA A 19 -3.20 -5.50 -8.89
C ALA A 19 -3.99 -6.67 -8.30
N GLY A 20 -4.17 -6.71 -6.97
CA GLY A 20 -4.95 -7.74 -6.28
C GLY A 20 -6.46 -7.66 -6.51
N GLU A 21 -7.02 -6.45 -6.51
CA GLU A 21 -8.47 -6.24 -6.64
C GLU A 21 -8.94 -6.16 -8.10
N LEU A 22 -8.10 -5.64 -9.02
CA LEU A 22 -8.48 -5.28 -10.39
C LEU A 22 -7.66 -6.03 -11.46
N GLY A 23 -6.56 -6.66 -11.09
CA GLY A 23 -5.60 -7.29 -11.99
C GLY A 23 -4.38 -6.40 -12.28
N ALA A 24 -3.23 -7.05 -12.55
CA ALA A 24 -1.94 -6.38 -12.72
C ALA A 24 -1.87 -5.45 -13.95
N ASP A 25 -2.64 -5.74 -15.00
CA ASP A 25 -2.70 -4.93 -16.22
C ASP A 25 -3.71 -3.77 -16.12
N HIS A 26 -4.42 -3.64 -14.99
CA HIS A 26 -5.35 -2.54 -14.82
C HIS A 26 -4.60 -1.20 -14.84
N PRO A 27 -5.11 -0.16 -15.52
CA PRO A 27 -4.42 1.13 -15.65
C PRO A 27 -3.98 1.76 -14.32
N LEU A 28 -4.76 1.59 -13.25
CA LEU A 28 -4.37 2.02 -11.90
C LEU A 28 -3.12 1.30 -11.38
N ALA A 29 -3.03 -0.02 -11.58
CA ALA A 29 -1.90 -0.82 -11.12
C ALA A 29 -0.62 -0.45 -11.90
N ARG A 30 -0.74 -0.26 -13.22
CA ARG A 30 0.35 0.19 -14.09
C ARG A 30 0.83 1.60 -13.72
N ALA A 31 -0.09 2.56 -13.58
CA ALA A 31 0.23 3.95 -13.22
C ALA A 31 0.98 4.05 -11.88
N ALA A 32 0.59 3.25 -10.89
CA ALA A 32 1.25 3.21 -9.58
C ALA A 32 2.57 2.41 -9.57
N THR A 33 2.81 1.54 -10.56
CA THR A 33 4.00 0.68 -10.63
C THR A 33 5.10 1.24 -11.53
N ASP A 34 4.79 1.45 -12.82
CA ASP A 34 5.81 1.68 -13.86
C ASP A 34 6.31 3.12 -13.84
N ASP A 35 5.37 4.06 -13.89
CA ASP A 35 5.68 5.49 -13.94
C ASP A 35 5.72 6.12 -12.54
N ARG A 36 5.12 5.45 -11.54
CA ARG A 36 4.82 6.02 -10.21
C ARG A 36 4.22 7.43 -10.33
N ASP A 37 3.39 7.62 -11.34
CA ASP A 37 2.76 8.91 -11.60
C ASP A 37 1.59 9.07 -10.65
N ALA A 38 1.82 9.82 -9.56
CA ALA A 38 0.82 10.07 -8.53
C ALA A 38 -0.44 10.74 -9.07
N ARG A 39 -0.29 11.63 -10.07
CA ARG A 39 -1.43 12.33 -10.68
C ARG A 39 -2.27 11.34 -11.49
N LEU A 40 -1.62 10.53 -12.34
CA LEU A 40 -2.32 9.51 -13.12
C LEU A 40 -2.98 8.47 -12.22
N ALA A 41 -2.29 8.00 -11.18
CA ALA A 41 -2.85 7.06 -10.22
C ALA A 41 -4.09 7.65 -9.50
N GLN A 42 -4.06 8.93 -9.14
CA GLN A 42 -5.20 9.64 -8.56
C GLN A 42 -6.39 9.71 -9.54
N GLU A 43 -6.14 10.06 -10.80
CA GLU A 43 -7.17 10.12 -11.85
C GLU A 43 -7.82 8.74 -12.07
N GLN A 44 -7.01 7.69 -12.19
CA GLN A 44 -7.49 6.32 -12.35
C GLN A 44 -8.27 5.83 -11.13
N LEU A 45 -7.84 6.18 -9.92
CA LEU A 45 -8.53 5.84 -8.68
C LEU A 45 -9.88 6.58 -8.57
N ALA A 46 -9.94 7.85 -8.97
CA ALA A 46 -11.15 8.66 -8.93
C ALA A 46 -12.21 8.17 -9.94
N ALA A 47 -11.78 7.60 -11.06
CA ALA A 47 -12.66 7.04 -12.10
C ALA A 47 -13.31 5.70 -11.71
N LEU A 48 -12.87 5.05 -10.62
CA LEU A 48 -13.44 3.78 -10.18
C LEU A 48 -14.84 3.97 -9.56
N PRO A 49 -15.71 2.95 -9.66
CA PRO A 49 -16.91 2.86 -8.83
C PRO A 49 -16.53 2.96 -7.35
N GLU A 50 -17.34 3.66 -6.56
CA GLU A 50 -17.06 3.97 -5.15
C GLU A 50 -16.70 2.73 -4.33
N ALA A 51 -17.52 1.68 -4.38
CA ALA A 51 -17.26 0.43 -3.67
C ALA A 51 -15.93 -0.23 -4.07
N THR A 52 -15.52 -0.09 -5.32
CA THR A 52 -14.23 -0.62 -5.80
C THR A 52 -13.07 0.23 -5.32
N ARG A 53 -13.21 1.56 -5.39
CA ARG A 53 -12.23 2.51 -4.85
C ARG A 53 -11.98 2.29 -3.37
N GLU A 54 -13.05 2.11 -2.58
CA GLU A 54 -12.95 1.84 -1.14
C GLU A 54 -12.23 0.53 -0.84
N ARG A 55 -12.53 -0.55 -1.58
CA ARG A 55 -11.82 -1.83 -1.42
C ARG A 55 -10.31 -1.69 -1.69
N VAL A 56 -9.95 -1.03 -2.78
CA VAL A 56 -8.54 -0.79 -3.14
C VAL A 56 -7.85 0.04 -2.06
N LEU A 57 -8.46 1.13 -1.58
CA LEU A 57 -7.89 1.97 -0.53
C LEU A 57 -7.78 1.23 0.81
N ALA A 58 -8.76 0.41 1.18
CA ALA A 58 -8.71 -0.41 2.39
C ALA A 58 -7.62 -1.49 2.30
N ALA A 59 -7.38 -2.07 1.12
CA ALA A 59 -6.28 -3.00 0.89
C ALA A 59 -4.92 -2.30 0.96
N ALA A 60 -4.75 -1.15 0.30
CA ALA A 60 -3.52 -0.35 0.35
C ALA A 60 -3.18 0.07 1.80
N HIS A 61 -4.19 0.52 2.56
CA HIS A 61 -4.00 0.88 3.96
C HIS A 61 -3.59 -0.33 4.83
N ARG A 62 -4.16 -1.52 4.59
CA ARG A 62 -3.75 -2.75 5.29
C ARG A 62 -2.29 -3.10 5.01
N LEU A 63 -1.87 -3.05 3.75
CA LEU A 63 -0.47 -3.31 3.35
C LEU A 63 0.50 -2.36 4.05
N MET A 64 0.18 -1.06 4.09
CA MET A 64 1.03 -0.08 4.79
C MET A 64 1.11 -0.34 6.30
N ARG A 65 0.02 -0.77 6.93
CA ARG A 65 0.00 -1.12 8.36
C ARG A 65 0.79 -2.38 8.67
N GLU A 66 0.70 -3.39 7.81
CA GLU A 66 1.48 -4.63 7.93
C GLU A 66 2.98 -4.38 7.78
N ASP A 67 3.38 -3.51 6.85
CA ASP A 67 4.79 -3.09 6.69
C ASP A 67 5.34 -2.46 7.99
N LEU A 68 4.57 -1.58 8.63
CA LEU A 68 4.94 -0.99 9.93
C LEU A 68 5.04 -2.05 11.05
N THR A 69 4.12 -3.01 11.07
CA THR A 69 4.12 -4.08 12.09
C THR A 69 5.30 -5.03 11.90
N ALA A 70 5.66 -5.35 10.65
CA ALA A 70 6.85 -6.13 10.34
C ALA A 70 8.12 -5.40 10.77
N ILE A 71 8.23 -4.09 10.50
CA ILE A 71 9.36 -3.26 10.95
C ILE A 71 9.54 -3.34 12.47
N TRP A 72 8.45 -3.23 13.23
CA TRP A 72 8.52 -3.36 14.69
C TRP A 72 8.95 -4.75 15.13
N SER A 73 8.56 -5.81 14.42
CA SER A 73 8.99 -7.18 14.71
C SER A 73 10.50 -7.41 14.51
N PHE A 74 11.15 -6.58 13.69
CA PHE A 74 12.60 -6.58 13.51
C PHE A 74 13.36 -5.73 14.56
N LEU A 75 12.68 -4.99 15.44
CA LEU A 75 13.33 -4.26 16.52
C LEU A 75 13.66 -5.19 17.70
N PRO A 76 14.91 -5.17 18.21
CA PRO A 76 15.30 -5.98 19.36
C PRO A 76 14.49 -5.55 20.59
N GLY A 77 13.58 -6.44 21.05
CA GLY A 77 12.68 -6.19 22.18
C GLY A 77 11.20 -6.38 21.89
N ALA A 78 10.76 -6.38 20.61
CA ALA A 78 9.33 -6.51 20.27
C ALA A 78 8.71 -7.86 20.69
N ALA A 79 9.49 -8.94 20.69
CA ALA A 79 9.06 -10.24 21.20
C ALA A 79 8.95 -10.29 22.75
N GLN A 80 9.52 -9.34 23.48
CA GLN A 80 9.56 -9.35 24.96
C GLN A 80 8.37 -8.62 25.60
N SER A 81 7.66 -7.75 24.86
CA SER A 81 6.50 -7.03 25.40
C SER A 81 5.20 -7.85 25.47
N GLY A 82 5.17 -9.08 24.91
CA GLY A 82 4.01 -9.97 25.00
C GLY A 82 4.07 -10.99 26.13
N GLY A 83 5.11 -10.95 26.96
CA GLY A 83 5.38 -11.95 27.99
C GLY A 83 5.48 -11.37 29.39
N MET A 84 4.42 -10.77 29.92
CA MET A 84 4.20 -10.75 31.37
C MET A 84 2.69 -10.78 31.67
N HIS A 85 2.33 -11.78 32.47
CA HIS A 85 1.10 -12.01 33.24
C HIS A 85 0.20 -10.80 33.53
#